data_AF-A0A8D8AR08-F1
#
_entry.id   AF-A0A8D8AR08-F1
#
_cell.length_a   1.000
_cell.length_b   1.000
_cell.length_c   1.000
_cell.angle_alpha   90.00
_cell.angle_beta   90.00
_cell.angle_gamma   90.00
#
_symmetry.space_group_name_H-M   'P 1'
#
loop_
_entity.id
_entity.type
_entity.pdbx_description
1 polymer ?
#
loop_
_entity_poly.entity_id
_entity_poly.type
_entity_poly.pdbx_seq_one_letter_code
_entity_poly.pdbx_strand_id
1 'polypeptide(L)'
;GRSATFVRTFVIDHSGRRIHCRLVDNERPQRRKREGFGWEDYYTMEEMYAWFDELVVQYPEILRIESYGQSYEGRDMKAIILSKKAGNPGIFLESNIHAREWITSATATWILNQLLTSTDPAVQVLADNYDWYILPVVNPDGLAYSKDINRMWRKNRSKHNVLCYGTDMNRNFPG
;
A
#
# COMPACT_ATOMS: atom_id res chain seq x y z
N GLY A 1 6.21 -47.58 -17.98
CA GLY A 1 6.88 -46.40 -18.56
C GLY A 1 6.12 -45.16 -18.11
N ARG A 2 6.84 -44.14 -17.64
CA ARG A 2 6.31 -43.01 -16.85
C ARG A 2 5.26 -42.17 -17.60
N SER A 3 4.25 -41.78 -16.84
CA SER A 3 3.16 -40.85 -17.19
C SER A 3 3.70 -39.47 -17.59
N ALA A 4 3.23 -38.93 -18.71
CA ALA A 4 3.47 -37.55 -19.09
C ALA A 4 2.37 -36.67 -18.49
N THR A 5 2.68 -35.99 -17.38
CA THR A 5 1.84 -34.93 -16.82
C THR A 5 1.95 -33.69 -17.70
N PHE A 6 0.87 -33.35 -18.39
CA PHE A 6 0.76 -32.14 -19.19
C PHE A 6 0.55 -30.95 -18.25
N VAL A 7 1.59 -30.16 -18.00
CA VAL A 7 1.47 -28.90 -17.25
C VAL A 7 0.87 -27.87 -18.20
N ARG A 8 -0.43 -27.55 -18.03
CA ARG A 8 -1.05 -26.39 -18.67
C ARG A 8 -0.62 -25.13 -17.93
N THR A 9 0.38 -24.43 -18.47
CA THR A 9 0.64 -23.03 -18.12
C THR A 9 -0.48 -22.17 -18.70
N PHE A 10 -1.46 -21.79 -17.89
CA PHE A 10 -2.32 -20.65 -18.21
C PHE A 10 -1.62 -19.39 -17.70
N VAL A 11 -0.82 -18.75 -18.55
CA VAL A 11 -0.62 -17.30 -18.43
C VAL A 11 -1.99 -16.69 -18.73
N ILE A 12 -2.50 -15.84 -17.84
CA ILE A 12 -3.80 -15.18 -17.99
C ILE A 12 -3.78 -14.36 -19.30
N ASP A 13 -4.39 -14.92 -20.34
CA ASP A 13 -4.51 -14.31 -21.67
C ASP A 13 -5.32 -13.01 -21.57
N HIS A 14 -4.74 -11.92 -22.05
CA HIS A 14 -5.29 -10.57 -22.09
C HIS A 14 -6.26 -10.40 -23.27
N SER A 15 -7.26 -11.28 -23.41
CA SER A 15 -8.40 -11.03 -24.29
C SER A 15 -9.51 -10.34 -23.50
N GLY A 16 -9.45 -9.00 -23.50
CA GLY A 16 -10.33 -8.11 -22.77
C GLY A 16 -11.82 -8.47 -22.90
N ARG A 17 -12.48 -8.63 -21.75
CA ARG A 17 -13.92 -8.48 -21.57
C ARG A 17 -14.19 -8.30 -20.08
N ARG A 18 -15.18 -7.48 -19.73
CA ARG A 18 -15.63 -7.04 -18.38
C ARG A 18 -15.96 -8.15 -17.35
N ILE A 19 -15.58 -9.39 -17.63
CA ILE A 19 -15.90 -10.60 -16.88
C ILE A 19 -14.83 -10.88 -15.80
N HIS A 20 -13.60 -10.37 -15.97
CA HIS A 20 -12.48 -10.76 -15.10
C HIS A 20 -12.53 -10.16 -13.68
N CYS A 21 -13.02 -8.92 -13.51
CA CYS A 21 -13.18 -8.36 -12.15
C CYS A 21 -14.22 -9.15 -11.34
N ARG A 22 -15.36 -9.54 -11.94
CA ARG A 22 -16.37 -10.37 -11.25
C ARG A 22 -15.83 -11.73 -10.81
N LEU A 23 -14.95 -12.36 -11.58
CA LEU A 23 -14.43 -13.68 -11.21
C LEU A 23 -13.45 -13.58 -10.01
N VAL A 24 -12.60 -12.56 -9.97
CA VAL A 24 -11.73 -12.29 -8.80
C VAL A 24 -12.55 -11.86 -7.58
N ASP A 25 -13.62 -11.10 -7.78
CA ASP A 25 -14.50 -10.66 -6.69
C ASP A 25 -15.43 -11.78 -6.16
N ASN A 26 -15.83 -12.73 -7.02
CA ASN A 26 -16.64 -13.89 -6.65
C ASN A 26 -15.83 -15.02 -5.98
N GLU A 27 -14.51 -15.02 -6.12
CA GLU A 27 -13.61 -15.92 -5.38
C GLU A 27 -13.20 -15.36 -4.01
N ARG A 28 -13.66 -14.17 -3.61
CA ARG A 28 -13.39 -13.65 -2.27
C ARG A 28 -14.20 -14.47 -1.25
N PRO A 29 -13.56 -15.30 -0.39
CA PRO A 29 -14.27 -15.92 0.70
C PRO A 29 -14.94 -14.83 1.55
N GLN A 30 -16.10 -15.13 2.12
CA GLN A 30 -16.79 -14.25 3.08
C GLN A 30 -15.77 -13.77 4.12
N ARG A 31 -15.46 -12.47 4.09
CA ARG A 31 -14.45 -11.86 4.97
C ARG A 31 -14.84 -12.16 6.41
N ARG A 32 -14.05 -13.00 7.10
CA ARG A 32 -14.17 -13.16 8.54
C ARG A 32 -14.04 -11.77 9.17
N LYS A 33 -14.86 -11.51 10.20
CA LYS A 33 -14.74 -10.29 11.00
C LYS A 33 -13.32 -10.24 11.56
N ARG A 34 -12.57 -9.19 11.21
CA ARG A 34 -11.17 -9.07 11.59
C ARG A 34 -11.05 -8.77 13.08
N GLU A 35 -10.08 -9.38 13.75
CA GLU A 35 -9.76 -9.10 15.15
C GLU A 35 -8.80 -7.91 15.30
N GLY A 36 -8.18 -7.44 14.20
CA GLY A 36 -7.27 -6.28 14.19
C GLY A 36 -6.58 -6.09 12.84
N PHE A 37 -5.59 -5.19 12.80
CA PHE A 37 -4.69 -5.03 11.65
C PHE A 37 -3.68 -6.20 11.59
N GLY A 38 -3.31 -6.64 10.38
CA GLY A 38 -2.41 -7.78 10.17
C GLY A 38 -1.96 -7.89 8.72
N TRP A 39 -1.38 -9.04 8.32
CA TRP A 39 -0.77 -9.21 6.98
C TRP A 39 -1.35 -10.35 6.14
N GLU A 40 -2.56 -10.80 6.48
CA GLU A 40 -3.31 -11.81 5.73
C GLU A 40 -4.35 -11.21 4.76
N ASP A 41 -4.42 -9.88 4.65
CA ASP A 41 -5.39 -9.17 3.81
C ASP A 41 -4.82 -7.84 3.27
N TYR A 42 -5.47 -7.27 2.27
CA TYR A 42 -5.14 -5.97 1.69
C TYR A 42 -6.12 -4.90 2.16
N TYR A 43 -5.62 -4.00 3.00
CA TYR A 43 -6.37 -2.94 3.64
C TYR A 43 -6.64 -1.75 2.71
N THR A 44 -7.71 -1.03 3.01
CA THR A 44 -8.00 0.32 2.48
C THR A 44 -7.04 1.34 3.10
N MET A 45 -6.98 2.53 2.52
CA MET A 45 -6.16 3.61 3.07
C MET A 45 -6.64 4.00 4.48
N GLU A 46 -7.95 4.07 4.67
CA GLU A 46 -8.61 4.46 5.91
C GLU A 46 -8.29 3.46 7.03
N GLU A 47 -8.32 2.16 6.73
CA GLU A 47 -7.94 1.12 7.69
C GLU A 47 -6.45 1.18 8.06
N MET A 48 -5.56 1.50 7.10
CA MET A 48 -4.14 1.69 7.39
C MET A 48 -3.89 2.94 8.24
N TYR A 49 -4.62 4.04 7.98
CA TYR A 49 -4.49 5.25 8.77
C TYR A 49 -5.07 5.10 10.17
N ALA A 50 -6.17 4.38 10.35
CA ALA A 50 -6.68 4.03 11.67
C ALA A 50 -5.64 3.22 12.47
N TRP A 51 -4.96 2.27 11.83
CA TRP A 51 -3.86 1.54 12.46
C TRP A 51 -2.69 2.45 12.83
N PHE A 52 -2.34 3.43 11.99
CA PHE A 52 -1.32 4.43 12.37
C PHE A 52 -1.73 5.26 13.58
N ASP A 53 -2.99 5.68 13.65
CA ASP A 53 -3.52 6.43 14.79
C ASP A 53 -3.40 5.61 16.09
N GLU A 54 -3.69 4.30 16.03
CA GLU A 54 -3.46 3.37 17.15
C GLU A 54 -1.98 3.26 17.54
N LEU A 55 -1.07 3.17 16.57
CA LEU A 55 0.36 3.07 16.82
C LEU A 55 0.94 4.33 17.48
N VAL A 56 0.52 5.53 17.07
CA VAL A 56 0.98 6.78 17.69
C VAL A 56 0.55 6.87 19.15
N VAL A 57 -0.62 6.34 19.50
CA VAL A 57 -1.05 6.25 20.91
C VAL A 57 -0.17 5.27 21.70
N GLN A 58 0.25 4.17 21.07
CA GLN A 58 1.09 3.15 21.72
C GLN A 58 2.56 3.55 21.85
N TYR A 59 3.10 4.29 20.88
CA TYR A 59 4.51 4.69 20.79
C TYR A 59 4.69 6.20 20.62
N PRO A 60 4.11 7.04 21.49
CA PRO A 60 4.03 8.50 21.29
C PRO A 60 5.39 9.20 21.29
N GLU A 61 6.40 8.61 21.92
CA GLU A 61 7.76 9.18 22.01
C GLU A 61 8.56 9.05 20.72
N ILE A 62 8.20 8.09 19.85
CA ILE A 62 8.99 7.72 18.67
C ILE A 62 8.20 7.75 17.36
N LEU A 63 6.86 7.80 17.44
CA LEU A 63 5.98 7.87 16.28
C LEU A 63 5.22 9.19 16.23
N ARG A 64 5.07 9.72 15.02
CA ARG A 64 4.13 10.79 14.71
C ARG A 64 3.58 10.63 13.30
N ILE A 65 2.43 11.25 13.04
CA ILE A 65 1.81 11.29 11.73
C ILE A 65 1.89 12.72 11.19
N GLU A 66 2.31 12.86 9.94
CA GLU A 66 2.32 14.13 9.23
C GLU A 66 1.50 14.01 7.94
N SER A 67 0.61 14.99 7.72
CA SER A 67 -0.05 15.16 6.43
C SER A 67 0.87 15.98 5.52
N TYR A 68 1.11 15.48 4.32
CA TYR A 68 1.97 16.14 3.33
C TYR A 68 1.18 16.70 2.14
N GLY A 69 -0.14 16.68 2.22
CA GLY A 69 -1.03 17.29 1.23
C GLY A 69 -2.30 16.47 1.01
N GLN A 70 -3.01 16.82 -0.06
CA GLN A 70 -4.22 16.14 -0.48
C GLN A 70 -4.10 15.64 -1.91
N SER A 71 -4.79 14.54 -2.19
CA SER A 71 -4.92 13.98 -3.52
C SER A 71 -5.81 14.84 -4.43
N TYR A 72 -5.96 14.44 -5.69
CA TYR A 72 -6.83 15.17 -6.62
C TYR A 72 -8.30 15.15 -6.20
N GLU A 73 -8.76 14.03 -5.64
CA GLU A 73 -10.13 13.90 -5.13
C GLU A 73 -10.27 14.33 -3.65
N GLY A 74 -9.26 14.98 -3.07
CA GLY A 74 -9.32 15.59 -1.74
C GLY A 74 -9.08 14.64 -0.57
N ARG A 75 -8.44 13.49 -0.79
CA ARG A 75 -8.03 12.58 0.29
C ARG A 75 -6.72 13.04 0.91
N ASP A 76 -6.68 13.13 2.24
CA ASP A 76 -5.45 13.42 2.95
C ASP A 76 -4.39 12.36 2.68
N MET A 77 -3.17 12.81 2.41
CA MET A 77 -2.02 11.95 2.21
C MET A 77 -1.12 12.06 3.43
N LYS A 78 -1.00 10.95 4.16
CA LYS A 78 -0.30 10.89 5.44
C LYS A 78 0.94 10.02 5.38
N ALA A 79 2.00 10.48 6.02
CA ALA A 79 3.19 9.72 6.36
C ALA A 79 3.17 9.39 7.85
N ILE A 80 3.62 8.19 8.22
CA ILE A 80 4.01 7.90 9.60
C ILE A 80 5.52 7.97 9.70
N ILE A 81 5.99 8.66 10.73
CA ILE A 81 7.41 8.94 10.94
C ILE A 81 7.85 8.23 12.21
N LEU A 82 8.85 7.37 12.08
CA LEU A 82 9.55 6.72 13.19
C LEU A 82 10.91 7.37 13.39
N SER A 83 11.13 7.96 14.57
CA SER A 83 12.41 8.55 14.96
C SER A 83 12.67 8.26 16.42
N LYS A 84 13.77 7.55 16.71
CA LYS A 84 14.17 7.21 18.09
C LYS A 84 15.24 8.14 18.66
N LYS A 85 15.93 8.89 17.79
CA LYS A 85 17.07 9.74 18.17
C LYS A 85 17.21 10.91 17.21
N ALA A 86 17.39 12.10 17.77
CA ALA A 86 17.62 13.30 16.98
C ALA A 86 18.93 13.23 16.18
N GLY A 87 18.91 13.76 14.96
CA GLY A 87 20.08 13.84 14.08
C GLY A 87 20.37 12.55 13.30
N ASN A 88 19.47 11.57 13.34
CA ASN A 88 19.59 10.38 12.49
C ASN A 88 19.40 10.74 11.00
N PRO A 89 20.11 10.06 10.08
CA PRO A 89 19.80 10.15 8.66
C PRO A 89 18.39 9.62 8.35
N GLY A 90 17.72 10.25 7.39
CA GLY A 90 16.36 9.89 6.97
C GLY A 90 16.34 8.81 5.88
N ILE A 91 15.42 7.85 6.01
CA ILE A 91 15.02 6.91 4.97
C ILE A 91 13.58 7.20 4.58
N PHE A 92 13.36 7.43 3.28
CA PHE A 92 12.04 7.64 2.71
C PHE A 92 11.55 6.35 2.05
N LEU A 93 10.41 5.84 2.50
CA LEU A 93 9.79 4.63 1.98
C LEU A 93 8.37 4.94 1.51
N GLU A 94 8.19 4.99 0.19
CA GLU A 94 6.87 5.13 -0.43
C GLU A 94 6.36 3.82 -1.01
N SER A 95 5.05 3.67 -1.04
CA SER A 95 4.38 2.53 -1.67
C SER A 95 3.08 2.92 -2.34
N ASN A 96 2.58 2.01 -3.18
CA ASN A 96 1.33 2.14 -3.93
C ASN A 96 1.23 3.41 -4.79
N ILE A 97 2.33 3.84 -5.40
CA ILE A 97 2.29 4.85 -6.48
C ILE A 97 1.42 4.37 -7.65
N HIS A 98 1.44 3.06 -7.94
CA HIS A 98 0.49 2.41 -8.83
C HIS A 98 -0.62 1.71 -8.06
N ALA A 99 -1.86 2.10 -8.35
CA ALA A 99 -3.04 1.69 -7.58
C ALA A 99 -3.23 0.18 -7.43
N ARG A 100 -3.11 -0.60 -8.52
CA ARG A 100 -3.32 -2.07 -8.52
C ARG A 100 -2.29 -2.88 -7.74
N GLU A 101 -1.18 -2.29 -7.32
CA GLU A 101 -0.03 -2.99 -6.71
C GLU A 101 -0.19 -3.06 -5.17
N TRP A 102 -1.29 -3.66 -4.71
CA TRP A 102 -1.71 -3.67 -3.29
C TRP A 102 -0.70 -4.28 -2.32
N ILE A 103 0.15 -5.20 -2.80
CA ILE A 103 1.21 -5.81 -1.98
C ILE A 103 2.19 -4.78 -1.45
N THR A 104 2.41 -3.68 -2.17
CA THR A 104 3.39 -2.65 -1.77
C THR A 104 2.98 -1.96 -0.46
N SER A 105 1.72 -1.60 -0.28
CA SER A 105 1.21 -1.03 0.98
C SER A 105 1.28 -2.03 2.12
N ALA A 106 0.94 -3.30 1.87
CA ALA A 106 1.03 -4.36 2.88
C ALA A 106 2.48 -4.61 3.32
N THR A 107 3.44 -4.55 2.40
CA THR A 107 4.87 -4.65 2.72
C THR A 107 5.36 -3.42 3.49
N ALA A 108 4.94 -2.21 3.11
CA ALA A 108 5.33 -1.00 3.83
C ALA A 108 4.85 -1.00 5.29
N THR A 109 3.60 -1.40 5.54
CA THR A 109 3.07 -1.52 6.90
C THR A 109 3.74 -2.67 7.67
N TRP A 110 4.11 -3.76 7.00
CA TRP A 110 4.89 -4.83 7.61
C TRP A 110 6.28 -4.38 8.05
N ILE A 111 6.98 -3.61 7.21
CA ILE A 111 8.30 -3.05 7.54
C ILE A 111 8.19 -2.17 8.79
N LEU A 112 7.21 -1.27 8.85
CA LEU A 112 6.97 -0.45 10.05
C LEU A 112 6.78 -1.32 11.29
N ASN A 113 5.96 -2.36 11.21
CA ASN A 113 5.78 -3.27 12.34
C ASN A 113 7.09 -3.94 12.75
N GLN A 114 7.90 -4.42 11.81
CA GLN A 114 9.20 -5.01 12.14
C GLN A 114 10.13 -4.02 12.82
N LEU A 115 10.17 -2.76 12.38
CA LEU A 115 10.97 -1.72 13.01
C LEU A 115 10.52 -1.42 14.45
N LEU A 116 9.24 -1.63 14.77
CA LEU A 116 8.68 -1.43 16.10
C LEU A 116 8.84 -2.65 17.01
N THR A 117 8.66 -3.86 16.49
CA THR A 117 8.44 -5.07 17.31
C THR A 117 9.52 -6.13 17.18
N SER A 118 10.44 -6.03 16.21
CA SER A 118 11.43 -7.09 15.98
C SER A 118 12.44 -7.19 17.12
N THR A 119 12.77 -8.44 17.48
CA THR A 119 13.87 -8.77 18.41
C THR A 119 15.18 -9.05 17.69
N ASP A 120 15.19 -9.04 16.35
CA ASP A 120 16.41 -9.20 15.56
C ASP A 120 17.32 -7.99 15.74
N PRO A 121 18.57 -8.17 16.22
CA PRO A 121 19.52 -7.08 16.40
C PRO A 121 19.76 -6.25 15.14
N ALA A 122 19.75 -6.86 13.95
CA ALA A 122 19.96 -6.14 12.70
C ALA A 122 18.80 -5.17 12.41
N VAL A 123 17.55 -5.56 12.71
CA VAL A 123 16.38 -4.70 12.54
C VAL A 123 16.36 -3.59 13.58
N GLN A 124 16.75 -3.90 14.83
CA GLN A 124 16.86 -2.89 15.89
C GLN A 124 17.89 -1.82 15.54
N VAL A 125 19.05 -2.21 15.02
CA VAL A 125 20.08 -1.26 14.52
C VAL A 125 19.49 -0.32 13.46
N LEU A 126 18.68 -0.83 12.54
CA LEU A 126 18.02 -0.01 11.52
C LEU A 126 17.00 0.96 12.12
N ALA A 127 16.20 0.51 13.09
CA ALA A 127 15.21 1.34 13.75
C ALA A 127 15.84 2.43 14.63
N ASP A 128 16.99 2.16 15.24
CA ASP A 128 17.65 3.07 16.18
C ASP A 128 18.54 4.12 15.49
N ASN A 129 19.07 3.82 14.29
CA ASN A 129 20.05 4.67 13.61
C ASN A 129 19.51 5.40 12.37
N TYR A 130 18.23 5.24 12.03
CA TYR A 130 17.59 5.95 10.91
C TYR A 130 16.23 6.49 11.30
N ASP A 131 15.88 7.66 10.77
CA ASP A 131 14.53 8.18 10.83
C ASP A 131 13.75 7.69 9.61
N TRP A 132 12.65 6.97 9.82
CA TRP A 132 11.87 6.37 8.75
C TRP A 132 10.64 7.21 8.45
N TYR A 133 10.49 7.63 7.19
CA TYR A 133 9.33 8.36 6.67
C TYR A 133 8.55 7.40 5.76
N ILE A 134 7.46 6.84 6.27
CA ILE A 134 6.73 5.77 5.60
C ILE A 134 5.39 6.29 5.08
N LEU A 135 5.24 6.26 3.75
CA LEU A 135 4.04 6.63 3.04
C LEU A 135 3.41 5.34 2.48
N PRO A 136 2.40 4.75 3.16
CA PRO A 136 1.83 3.48 2.74
C PRO A 136 1.01 3.58 1.45
N VAL A 137 0.55 4.79 1.10
CA VAL A 137 -0.29 5.05 -0.06
C VAL A 137 0.02 6.43 -0.65
N VAL A 138 0.79 6.45 -1.74
CA VAL A 138 1.05 7.69 -2.50
C VAL A 138 -0.09 8.03 -3.47
N ASN A 139 -0.86 7.04 -3.91
CA ASN A 139 -1.97 7.23 -4.86
C ASN A 139 -3.32 6.82 -4.23
N PRO A 140 -3.86 7.61 -3.29
CA PRO A 140 -5.05 7.23 -2.54
C PRO A 140 -6.31 7.13 -3.41
N ASP A 141 -6.46 8.04 -4.38
CA ASP A 141 -7.61 8.03 -5.30
C ASP A 141 -7.57 6.80 -6.21
N GLY A 142 -6.39 6.48 -6.72
CA GLY A 142 -6.19 5.29 -7.53
C GLY A 142 -6.45 4.02 -6.72
N LEU A 143 -5.95 3.94 -5.48
CA LEU A 143 -6.16 2.78 -4.61
C LEU A 143 -7.64 2.53 -4.38
N ALA A 144 -8.39 3.57 -3.97
CA ALA A 144 -9.85 3.49 -3.77
C ALA A 144 -10.54 3.01 -5.06
N TYR A 145 -10.25 3.65 -6.19
CA TYR A 145 -10.81 3.26 -7.49
C TYR A 145 -10.47 1.80 -7.87
N SER A 146 -9.28 1.32 -7.51
CA SER A 146 -8.89 -0.07 -7.78
C SER A 146 -9.60 -1.09 -6.90
N LYS A 147 -9.99 -0.72 -5.67
CA LYS A 147 -10.74 -1.61 -4.78
C LYS A 147 -12.21 -1.68 -5.14
N ASP A 148 -12.79 -0.57 -5.59
CA ASP A 148 -14.24 -0.44 -5.74
C ASP A 148 -14.75 -0.56 -7.18
N ILE A 149 -13.95 -0.13 -8.18
CA ILE A 149 -14.44 0.05 -9.56
C ILE A 149 -13.64 -0.77 -10.57
N ASN A 150 -12.31 -0.68 -10.56
CA ASN A 150 -11.46 -1.38 -11.53
C ASN A 150 -10.16 -1.88 -10.90
N ARG A 151 -10.13 -3.16 -10.54
CA ARG A 151 -8.96 -3.84 -9.95
C ARG A 151 -7.64 -3.62 -10.69
N MET A 152 -7.69 -3.43 -12.01
CA MET A 152 -6.51 -3.27 -12.85
C MET A 152 -6.08 -1.81 -13.06
N TRP A 153 -6.74 -0.85 -12.39
CA TRP A 153 -6.38 0.56 -12.46
C TRP A 153 -4.96 0.81 -11.92
N ARG A 154 -4.19 1.64 -12.63
CA ARG A 154 -2.78 1.91 -12.31
C ARG A 154 -2.53 3.37 -11.92
N LYS A 155 -3.14 4.30 -12.65
CA LYS A 155 -2.87 5.74 -12.59
C LYS A 155 -3.49 6.42 -11.37
N ASN A 156 -3.26 7.71 -11.18
CA ASN A 156 -4.09 8.51 -10.28
C ASN A 156 -5.49 8.76 -10.87
N ARG A 157 -6.26 9.67 -10.27
CA ARG A 157 -7.62 10.03 -10.71
C ARG A 157 -7.78 11.47 -11.19
N SER A 158 -6.69 12.15 -11.53
CA SER A 158 -6.77 13.50 -12.10
C SER A 158 -7.59 13.51 -13.39
N LYS A 159 -8.43 14.54 -13.56
CA LYS A 159 -9.26 14.68 -14.76
C LYS A 159 -8.49 15.40 -15.86
N HIS A 160 -8.30 14.75 -17.01
CA HIS A 160 -7.72 15.38 -18.21
C HIS A 160 -8.81 15.83 -19.17
N ASN A 161 -9.79 14.96 -19.43
CA ASN A 161 -11.01 15.29 -20.17
C ASN A 161 -12.16 14.37 -19.72
N VAL A 162 -13.31 14.42 -20.41
CA VAL A 162 -14.50 13.65 -20.03
C VAL A 162 -14.28 12.12 -20.08
N LEU A 163 -13.41 11.64 -20.98
CA LEU A 163 -13.18 10.21 -21.23
C LEU A 163 -11.87 9.70 -20.62
N CYS A 164 -10.88 10.58 -20.42
CA CYS A 164 -9.54 10.22 -19.98
C CYS A 164 -9.26 10.75 -18.57
N TYR A 165 -9.11 9.81 -17.65
CA TYR A 165 -8.69 10.07 -16.27
C TYR A 165 -7.30 9.48 -16.01
N GLY A 166 -6.56 10.18 -15.17
CA GLY A 166 -5.34 9.74 -14.55
C GLY A 166 -4.06 9.99 -15.36
N THR A 167 -3.00 10.32 -14.65
CA THR A 167 -1.60 10.33 -15.08
C THR A 167 -0.86 9.16 -14.42
N ASP A 168 0.11 8.57 -15.13
CA ASP A 168 1.06 7.66 -14.48
C ASP A 168 2.00 8.49 -13.61
N MET A 169 1.86 8.37 -12.28
CA MET A 169 2.60 9.20 -11.32
C MET A 169 4.12 8.95 -11.40
N ASN A 170 4.54 7.72 -11.72
CA ASN A 170 5.96 7.39 -11.88
C ASN A 170 6.53 7.80 -13.26
N ARG A 171 5.82 8.65 -13.98
CA ARG A 171 6.27 9.32 -15.21
C ARG A 171 6.09 10.83 -15.14
N ASN A 172 5.86 11.35 -13.93
CA ASN A 172 5.52 12.75 -13.69
C ASN A 172 6.52 13.45 -12.73
N PHE A 173 7.66 12.82 -12.45
CA PHE A 173 8.75 13.44 -11.72
C PHE A 173 9.57 14.34 -12.67
N PRO A 174 10.06 15.51 -12.21
CA PRO A 174 11.07 16.24 -12.95
C PRO A 174 12.34 15.38 -13.03
N GLY A 175 12.79 15.09 -14.25
CA GLY A 175 14.01 14.32 -14.51
C GLY A 175 15.26 15.18 -14.54
#